data_AF-A0AAD5N7C7-F1
#
_entry.id   AF-A0AAD5N7C7-F1
#
_cell.length_a   1.000
_cell.length_b   1.000
_cell.length_c   1.000
_cell.angle_alpha   90.00
_cell.angle_beta   90.00
_cell.angle_gamma   90.00
#
_symmetry.space_group_name_H-M   'P 1'
#
loop_
_entity.id
_entity.type
_entity.pdbx_description
1 polymer ?
#
loop_
_entity_poly.entity_id
_entity_poly.type
_entity_poly.pdbx_seq_one_letter_code
_entity_poly.pdbx_strand_id
1 'polypeptide(L)'
;MATMLQELDGVSAVERLILLDGSHLYMQTYRNVYRMAFGVTGDTLVNNPLFESEIMCAMTLRFANVDYKKFRVELLQQPGFKARIQKVVDTVMTTGLFKSPETIAFACEAMRSKFLMADKYKPQRKFAGQITLVRAEQGAAREEDVGHDYGIGQVSDDSKVYMVEGDHDTFVQGKTSAKTVAIINELILGTHRG
;
A
#
# COMPACT_ATOMS: atom_id res chain seq x y z
N MET A 1 -8.52 -11.42 3.11
CA MET A 1 -7.98 -12.66 2.52
C MET A 1 -7.78 -13.73 3.59
N ALA A 2 -6.86 -13.58 4.55
CA ALA A 2 -6.63 -14.60 5.59
C ALA A 2 -7.91 -15.03 6.34
N THR A 3 -8.73 -14.07 6.78
CA THR A 3 -10.02 -14.36 7.44
C THR A 3 -11.06 -14.99 6.52
N MET A 4 -10.97 -14.79 5.20
CA MET A 4 -11.85 -15.46 4.23
C MET A 4 -11.41 -16.90 4.01
N LEU A 5 -10.10 -17.16 3.96
CA LEU A 5 -9.57 -18.52 3.91
C LEU A 5 -9.93 -19.30 5.17
N GLN A 6 -9.85 -18.67 6.35
CA GLN A 6 -10.31 -19.30 7.60
C GLN A 6 -11.81 -19.63 7.61
N GLU A 7 -12.62 -18.82 6.93
CA GLU A 7 -14.05 -19.04 6.80
C GLU A 7 -14.38 -20.16 5.80
N LEU A 8 -13.65 -20.24 4.69
CA LEU A 8 -13.88 -21.22 3.63
C LEU A 8 -13.28 -22.59 3.95
N ASP A 9 -12.05 -22.61 4.48
CA ASP A 9 -11.21 -23.81 4.58
C ASP A 9 -10.95 -24.23 6.04
N GLY A 10 -11.50 -23.48 7.01
CA GLY A 10 -11.42 -23.75 8.45
C GLY A 10 -10.43 -22.86 9.20
N VAL A 11 -10.61 -22.75 10.52
CA VAL A 11 -9.89 -21.77 11.37
C VAL A 11 -8.35 -21.87 11.29
N SER A 12 -7.83 -23.06 10.99
CA SER A 12 -6.39 -23.33 10.85
C SER A 12 -5.88 -23.21 9.40
N ALA A 13 -6.72 -22.85 8.42
CA ALA A 13 -6.28 -22.73 7.02
C ALA A 13 -5.18 -21.67 6.83
N VAL A 14 -5.18 -20.65 7.69
CA VAL A 14 -4.08 -19.69 7.83
C VAL A 14 -3.81 -19.50 9.31
N GLU A 15 -2.65 -19.96 9.76
CA GLU A 15 -2.29 -19.90 11.18
C GLU A 15 -1.45 -18.68 11.53
N ARG A 16 -0.72 -18.13 10.55
CA ARG A 16 0.24 -17.04 10.77
C ARG A 16 0.21 -16.05 9.63
N LEU A 17 0.32 -14.78 9.98
CA LEU A 17 0.45 -13.66 9.04
C LEU A 17 1.67 -12.83 9.44
N ILE A 18 2.63 -12.70 8.54
CA ILE A 18 3.78 -11.81 8.73
C ILE A 18 3.54 -10.57 7.87
N LEU A 19 3.49 -9.41 8.53
CA LEU A 19 3.32 -8.11 7.92
C LEU A 19 4.65 -7.36 7.94
N LEU A 20 5.02 -6.77 6.80
CA LEU A 20 6.26 -6.03 6.63
C LEU A 20 5.92 -4.54 6.52
N ASP A 21 6.25 -3.79 7.57
CA ASP A 21 6.07 -2.34 7.72
C ASP A 21 4.73 -1.79 7.22
N GLY A 22 3.64 -2.52 7.52
CA GLY A 22 2.30 -2.15 7.08
C GLY A 22 1.21 -2.96 7.77
N SER A 23 0.00 -2.40 7.79
CA SER A 23 -1.19 -3.02 8.38
C SER A 23 -2.47 -2.42 7.77
N HIS A 24 -3.63 -2.90 8.22
CA HIS A 24 -4.92 -2.31 7.87
C HIS A 24 -5.06 -0.86 8.36
N LEU A 25 -4.64 -0.55 9.59
CA LEU A 25 -4.71 0.80 10.16
C LEU A 25 -3.70 1.72 9.48
N TYR A 26 -2.49 1.24 9.19
CA TYR A 26 -1.51 1.98 8.39
C TYR A 26 -2.10 2.44 7.06
N MET A 27 -2.75 1.52 6.31
CA MET A 27 -3.37 1.86 5.03
C MET A 27 -4.56 2.82 5.19
N GLN A 28 -5.34 2.69 6.27
CA GLN A 28 -6.43 3.61 6.57
C GLN A 28 -5.93 5.03 6.86
N THR A 29 -4.89 5.17 7.68
CA THR A 29 -4.25 6.45 8.00
C THR A 29 -3.63 7.07 6.75
N TYR A 30 -2.86 6.29 5.99
CA TYR A 30 -2.26 6.74 4.73
C TYR A 30 -3.33 7.29 3.78
N ARG A 31 -4.44 6.57 3.63
CA ARG A 31 -5.60 7.02 2.84
C ARG A 31 -6.21 8.33 3.36
N ASN A 32 -6.38 8.49 4.68
CA ASN A 32 -6.94 9.72 5.25
C ASN A 32 -6.06 10.95 4.95
N VAL A 33 -4.74 10.80 5.14
CA VAL A 33 -3.76 11.84 4.80
C VAL A 33 -3.85 12.21 3.32
N TYR A 34 -3.92 11.21 2.43
CA TYR A 34 -4.08 11.42 0.99
C TYR A 34 -5.35 12.19 0.63
N ARG A 35 -6.48 11.83 1.24
CA ARG A 35 -7.77 12.50 1.01
C ARG A 35 -7.71 13.98 1.39
N MET A 36 -7.06 14.28 2.51
CA MET A 36 -6.84 15.66 2.95
C MET A 36 -5.89 16.41 1.99
N ALA A 37 -4.74 15.81 1.65
CA ALA A 37 -3.74 16.43 0.79
C ALA A 37 -4.29 16.77 -0.60
N PHE A 38 -5.18 15.93 -1.13
CA PHE A 38 -5.76 16.08 -2.46
C PHE A 38 -7.10 16.82 -2.50
N GLY A 39 -7.58 17.30 -1.34
CA GLY A 39 -8.87 17.98 -1.24
C GLY A 39 -10.05 17.09 -1.61
N VAL A 40 -9.93 15.77 -1.45
CA VAL A 40 -10.97 14.81 -1.79
C VAL A 40 -11.80 14.52 -0.53
N THR A 41 -12.82 15.35 -0.32
CA THR A 41 -13.67 15.31 0.88
C THR A 41 -14.96 14.50 0.74
N GLY A 42 -15.39 14.18 -0.50
CA GLY A 42 -16.65 13.47 -0.76
C GLY A 42 -16.59 11.97 -0.48
N ASP A 43 -17.72 11.33 -0.21
CA ASP A 43 -17.82 9.95 0.30
C ASP A 43 -17.16 8.88 -0.58
N THR A 44 -16.94 9.16 -1.88
CA THR A 44 -16.37 8.20 -2.83
C THR A 44 -15.21 8.79 -3.62
N LEU A 45 -14.18 7.96 -3.83
CA LEU A 45 -13.09 8.21 -4.76
C LEU A 45 -13.44 7.78 -6.21
N VAL A 46 -14.56 7.10 -6.40
CA VAL A 46 -14.96 6.56 -7.71
C VAL A 46 -15.30 7.70 -8.66
N ASN A 47 -14.63 7.72 -9.82
CA ASN A 47 -14.81 8.73 -10.87
C ASN A 47 -14.57 10.17 -10.39
N ASN A 48 -13.77 10.33 -9.33
CA ASN A 48 -13.42 11.64 -8.82
C ASN A 48 -12.21 12.20 -9.62
N PRO A 49 -12.37 13.30 -10.38
CA PRO A 49 -11.32 13.81 -11.25
C PRO A 49 -10.11 14.37 -10.48
N LEU A 50 -10.31 14.88 -9.26
CA LEU A 50 -9.21 15.32 -8.39
C LEU A 50 -8.38 14.11 -7.98
N PHE A 51 -9.02 13.09 -7.41
CA PHE A 51 -8.35 11.86 -7.01
C PHE A 51 -7.60 11.21 -8.18
N GLU A 52 -8.26 11.03 -9.33
CA GLU A 52 -7.65 10.44 -10.51
C GLU A 52 -6.45 11.26 -11.00
N SER A 53 -6.55 12.59 -11.04
CA SER A 53 -5.45 13.44 -11.50
C SER A 53 -4.25 13.38 -10.55
N GLU A 54 -4.48 13.29 -9.24
CA GLU A 54 -3.40 13.24 -8.24
C GLU A 54 -2.64 11.91 -8.26
N ILE A 55 -3.34 10.78 -8.37
CA ILE A 55 -2.67 9.49 -8.52
C ILE A 55 -1.89 9.42 -9.85
N MET A 56 -2.39 10.04 -10.92
CA MET A 56 -1.69 10.12 -12.21
C MET A 56 -0.45 11.04 -12.12
N CYS A 57 -0.52 12.14 -11.37
CA CYS A 57 0.65 12.97 -11.06
C CYS A 57 1.70 12.18 -10.29
N ALA A 58 1.28 11.50 -9.21
CA ALA A 58 2.17 10.70 -8.38
C ALA A 58 2.86 9.59 -9.18
N MET A 59 2.13 8.92 -10.08
CA MET A 59 2.69 7.92 -11.00
C MET A 59 3.71 8.54 -11.97
N THR A 60 3.34 9.66 -12.60
CA THR A 60 4.19 10.32 -13.62
C THR A 60 5.51 10.81 -13.03
N LEU A 61 5.47 11.42 -11.85
CA LEU A 61 6.66 11.96 -11.17
C LEU A 61 7.70 10.90 -10.79
N ARG A 62 7.36 9.61 -10.82
CA ARG A 62 8.33 8.52 -10.60
C ARG A 62 9.18 8.22 -11.81
N PHE A 63 8.73 8.63 -13.00
CA PHE A 63 9.34 8.22 -14.26
C PHE A 63 9.67 9.40 -15.18
N ALA A 64 9.03 10.56 -14.99
CA ALA A 64 9.22 11.74 -15.81
C ALA A 64 9.39 12.99 -14.95
N ASN A 65 10.28 13.89 -15.39
CA ASN A 65 10.45 15.19 -14.77
C ASN A 65 9.41 16.18 -15.33
N VAL A 66 8.27 16.30 -14.66
CA VAL A 66 7.17 17.20 -15.05
C VAL A 66 6.95 18.27 -13.99
N ASP A 67 6.51 19.46 -14.41
CA ASP A 67 5.97 20.45 -13.48
C ASP A 67 4.64 19.94 -12.92
N TYR A 68 4.62 19.64 -11.61
CA TYR A 68 3.46 19.08 -10.94
C TYR A 68 2.20 19.94 -11.11
N LYS A 69 2.30 21.27 -10.92
CA LYS A 69 1.13 22.16 -10.96
C LYS A 69 0.53 22.23 -12.35
N LYS A 70 1.38 22.36 -13.37
CA LYS A 70 0.97 22.39 -14.78
C LYS A 70 0.37 21.05 -15.20
N PHE A 71 1.07 19.95 -14.94
CA PHE A 71 0.64 18.62 -15.34
C PHE A 71 -0.68 18.22 -14.69
N ARG A 72 -0.87 18.58 -13.42
CA ARG A 72 -2.14 18.40 -12.70
C ARG A 72 -3.30 19.13 -13.38
N VAL A 73 -3.11 20.38 -13.81
CA VAL A 73 -4.14 21.14 -14.54
C VAL A 73 -4.47 20.46 -15.87
N GLU A 74 -3.46 20.01 -16.61
CA GLU A 74 -3.65 19.30 -17.88
C GLU A 74 -4.45 17.99 -17.71
N LEU A 75 -4.22 17.25 -16.62
CA LEU A 75 -4.97 16.04 -16.27
C LEU A 75 -6.42 16.35 -15.87
N LEU A 76 -6.66 17.44 -15.14
CA LEU A 76 -8.01 17.86 -14.75
C LEU A 76 -8.86 18.25 -15.96
N GLN A 77 -8.24 18.80 -17.00
CA GLN A 77 -8.89 19.16 -18.26
C GLN A 77 -9.26 17.96 -19.13
N GLN A 78 -8.74 16.76 -18.84
CA GLN A 78 -9.08 15.56 -19.60
C GLN A 78 -10.53 15.11 -19.34
N PRO A 79 -11.25 14.63 -20.38
CA PRO A 79 -12.68 14.30 -20.29
C PRO A 79 -12.99 13.08 -19.42
N GLY A 80 -12.00 12.30 -18.99
CA GLY A 80 -12.21 11.14 -18.13
C GLY A 80 -10.94 10.34 -17.87
N PHE A 81 -11.10 9.26 -17.10
CA PHE A 81 -9.98 8.44 -16.62
C PHE A 81 -9.09 7.91 -17.74
N LYS A 82 -9.67 7.36 -18.82
CA LYS A 82 -8.89 6.85 -19.96
C LYS A 82 -8.06 7.92 -20.66
N ALA A 83 -8.60 9.14 -20.81
CA ALA A 83 -7.86 10.26 -21.39
C ALA A 83 -6.73 10.74 -20.45
N ARG A 84 -6.94 10.70 -19.13
CA ARG A 84 -5.87 10.94 -18.14
C ARG A 84 -4.75 9.91 -18.25
N ILE A 85 -5.10 8.62 -18.38
CA ILE A 85 -4.12 7.56 -18.60
C ILE A 85 -3.32 7.82 -19.87
N GLN A 86 -3.98 8.13 -20.99
CA GLN A 86 -3.28 8.39 -22.24
C GLN A 86 -2.28 9.52 -22.10
N LYS A 87 -2.66 10.60 -21.41
CA LYS A 87 -1.75 11.72 -21.11
C LYS A 87 -0.51 11.28 -20.32
N VAL A 88 -0.67 10.40 -19.33
CA VAL A 88 0.46 9.82 -18.58
C VAL A 88 1.33 8.95 -19.48
N VAL A 89 0.71 8.08 -20.29
CA VAL A 89 1.41 7.21 -21.25
C VAL A 89 2.26 8.05 -22.20
N ASP A 90 1.66 9.03 -22.87
CA ASP A 90 2.37 9.90 -23.82
C ASP A 90 3.55 10.60 -23.15
N THR A 91 3.36 11.08 -21.93
CA THR A 91 4.39 11.79 -21.16
C THR A 91 5.53 10.86 -20.76
N VAL A 92 5.22 9.72 -20.15
CA VAL A 92 6.23 8.77 -19.64
C VAL A 92 6.97 8.06 -20.76
N MET A 93 6.31 7.78 -21.89
CA MET A 93 6.97 7.17 -23.05
C MET A 93 8.08 8.05 -23.64
N THR A 94 8.00 9.38 -23.50
CA THR A 94 9.06 10.29 -23.98
C THR A 94 10.40 10.13 -23.27
N THR A 95 10.40 9.48 -22.10
CA THR A 95 11.61 9.26 -21.28
C THR A 95 12.49 8.12 -21.80
N GLY A 96 11.93 7.25 -22.65
CA GLY A 96 12.62 6.04 -23.13
C GLY A 96 12.80 4.93 -22.08
N LEU A 97 12.27 5.11 -20.85
CA LEU A 97 12.40 4.12 -19.77
C LEU A 97 11.57 2.85 -20.00
N PHE A 98 10.52 2.95 -20.82
CA PHE A 98 9.57 1.86 -21.06
C PHE A 98 9.50 1.52 -22.55
N LYS A 99 9.35 0.23 -22.84
CA LYS A 99 9.22 -0.29 -24.22
C LYS A 99 7.77 -0.40 -24.68
N SER A 100 6.81 -0.43 -23.75
CA SER A 100 5.40 -0.67 -24.03
C SER A 100 4.52 0.38 -23.35
N PRO A 101 3.70 1.13 -24.10
CA PRO A 101 2.72 2.05 -23.53
C PRO A 101 1.65 1.32 -22.71
N GLU A 102 1.32 0.07 -23.07
CA GLU A 102 0.36 -0.77 -22.35
C GLU A 102 0.82 -1.08 -20.92
N THR A 103 2.13 -1.20 -20.70
CA THR A 103 2.69 -1.39 -19.35
C THR A 103 2.39 -0.20 -18.44
N ILE A 104 2.53 1.02 -18.96
CA ILE A 104 2.22 2.26 -18.23
C ILE A 104 0.71 2.37 -18.00
N ALA A 105 -0.09 2.11 -19.04
CA ALA A 105 -1.56 2.14 -18.94
C ALA A 105 -2.08 1.16 -17.87
N PHE A 106 -1.60 -0.08 -17.90
CA PHE A 106 -1.93 -1.09 -16.90
C PHE A 106 -1.54 -0.64 -15.49
N ALA A 107 -0.34 -0.09 -15.32
CA ALA A 107 0.11 0.39 -14.01
C ALA A 107 -0.80 1.52 -13.48
N CYS A 108 -1.24 2.44 -14.33
CA CYS A 108 -2.19 3.49 -13.98
C CYS A 108 -3.56 2.92 -13.55
N GLU A 109 -4.11 1.96 -14.29
CA GLU A 109 -5.38 1.30 -13.96
C GLU A 109 -5.28 0.49 -12.66
N ALA A 110 -4.19 -0.25 -12.49
CA ALA A 110 -3.91 -1.02 -11.29
C ALA A 110 -3.74 -0.11 -10.07
N MET A 111 -3.06 1.03 -10.22
CA MET A 111 -2.90 2.01 -9.15
C MET A 111 -4.25 2.55 -8.67
N ARG A 112 -5.12 2.97 -9.60
CA ARG A 112 -6.49 3.40 -9.24
C ARG A 112 -7.23 2.30 -8.49
N SER A 113 -7.22 1.08 -9.02
CA SER A 113 -7.90 -0.06 -8.41
C SER A 113 -7.38 -0.35 -7.00
N LYS A 114 -6.06 -0.34 -6.79
CA LYS A 114 -5.42 -0.53 -5.48
C LYS A 114 -5.87 0.51 -4.47
N PHE A 115 -5.89 1.79 -4.83
CA PHE A 115 -6.38 2.85 -3.93
C PHE A 115 -7.88 2.71 -3.63
N LEU A 116 -8.71 2.36 -4.60
CA LEU A 116 -10.15 2.13 -4.36
C LEU A 116 -10.40 0.94 -3.44
N MET A 117 -9.60 -0.13 -3.57
CA MET A 117 -9.66 -1.28 -2.66
C MET A 117 -9.21 -0.89 -1.25
N ALA A 118 -8.08 -0.18 -1.13
CA ALA A 118 -7.55 0.28 0.16
C ALA A 118 -8.50 1.25 0.87
N ASP A 119 -9.16 2.17 0.13
CA ASP A 119 -10.14 3.12 0.66
C ASP A 119 -11.36 2.42 1.27
N LYS A 120 -11.75 1.27 0.72
CA LYS A 120 -12.91 0.48 1.18
C LYS A 120 -12.56 -0.59 2.20
N TYR A 121 -11.30 -0.99 2.28
CA TYR A 121 -10.89 -2.12 3.11
C TYR A 121 -11.05 -1.79 4.60
N LYS A 122 -11.87 -2.58 5.28
CA LYS A 122 -12.05 -2.57 6.73
C LYS A 122 -12.18 -4.03 7.21
N PRO A 123 -11.29 -4.52 8.07
CA PRO A 123 -11.47 -5.82 8.69
C PRO A 123 -12.82 -5.88 9.42
N GLN A 124 -13.61 -6.91 9.15
CA GLN A 124 -14.94 -7.11 9.77
C GLN A 124 -14.94 -8.18 10.87
N ARG A 125 -13.83 -8.90 11.02
CA ARG A 125 -13.66 -9.99 11.97
C ARG A 125 -12.20 -10.09 12.40
N LYS A 126 -11.97 -10.66 13.57
CA LYS A 126 -10.62 -11.01 14.03
C LYS A 126 -10.09 -12.22 13.27
N PHE A 127 -8.80 -12.18 12.98
CA PHE A 127 -8.03 -13.31 12.50
C PHE A 127 -7.71 -14.21 13.68
N ALA A 128 -7.97 -15.51 13.55
CA ALA A 128 -7.80 -16.47 14.65
C ALA A 128 -6.36 -17.00 14.80
N GLY A 129 -5.44 -16.55 13.95
CA GLY A 129 -4.02 -16.91 14.00
C GLY A 129 -3.14 -15.77 14.49
N GLN A 130 -1.83 -16.02 14.56
CA GLN A 130 -0.86 -15.03 15.00
C GLN A 130 -0.57 -14.00 13.89
N ILE A 131 -0.65 -12.71 14.23
CA ILE A 131 -0.12 -11.64 13.38
C ILE A 131 1.23 -11.17 13.91
N THR A 132 2.29 -11.33 13.12
CA THR A 132 3.58 -10.70 13.40
C THR A 132 3.78 -9.50 12.50
N LEU A 133 4.01 -8.33 13.08
CA LEU A 133 4.47 -7.13 12.37
C LEU A 133 5.98 -6.99 12.51
N VAL A 134 6.71 -6.91 11.40
CA VAL A 134 8.09 -6.44 11.35
C VAL A 134 8.06 -5.00 10.85
N ARG A 135 8.23 -4.03 11.74
CA ARG A 135 8.22 -2.60 11.41
C ARG A 135 9.62 -2.00 11.36
N ALA A 136 9.81 -1.03 10.48
CA ALA A 136 11.03 -0.25 10.42
C ALA A 136 11.11 0.75 11.58
N GLU A 137 12.32 1.08 12.01
CA GLU A 137 12.57 2.15 13.00
C GLU A 137 12.14 3.51 12.44
N GLN A 138 12.50 3.79 11.19
CA GLN A 138 12.06 4.97 10.46
C GLN A 138 10.77 4.65 9.69
N GLY A 139 9.70 4.39 10.46
CA GLY A 139 8.40 4.02 9.90
C GLY A 139 7.81 5.10 8.98
N ALA A 140 7.09 4.67 7.95
CA ALA A 140 6.45 5.58 6.99
C ALA A 140 5.24 6.36 7.55
N ALA A 141 4.65 5.89 8.66
CA ALA A 141 3.57 6.57 9.37
C ALA A 141 4.02 7.01 10.77
N ARG A 142 3.50 8.14 11.23
CA ARG A 142 3.75 8.63 12.59
C ARG A 142 3.10 7.68 13.58
N GLU A 143 3.85 7.30 14.63
CA GLU A 143 3.35 6.39 15.66
C GLU A 143 2.08 6.91 16.34
N GLU A 144 1.94 8.23 16.47
CA GLU A 144 0.74 8.89 16.99
C GLU A 144 -0.53 8.56 16.19
N ASP A 145 -0.39 8.31 14.88
CA ASP A 145 -1.52 8.09 13.98
C ASP A 145 -1.90 6.60 13.82
N VAL A 146 -0.97 5.68 14.08
CA VAL A 146 -1.15 4.23 13.84
C VAL A 146 -0.87 3.34 15.05
N GLY A 147 -0.33 3.90 16.13
CA GLY A 147 0.10 3.16 17.32
C GLY A 147 1.37 2.34 17.09
N HIS A 148 1.93 1.81 18.19
CA HIS A 148 3.19 1.06 18.15
C HIS A 148 3.11 -0.26 17.36
N ASP A 149 1.92 -0.87 17.29
CA ASP A 149 1.64 -2.16 16.65
C ASP A 149 0.92 -2.01 15.30
N TYR A 150 0.77 -0.79 14.80
CA TYR A 150 -0.03 -0.48 13.61
C TYR A 150 -1.46 -1.03 13.71
N GLY A 151 -2.03 -1.12 14.92
CA GLY A 151 -3.39 -1.58 15.17
C GLY A 151 -3.61 -3.08 15.00
N ILE A 152 -2.59 -3.91 14.79
CA ILE A 152 -2.76 -5.36 14.58
C ILE A 152 -3.47 -6.04 15.76
N GLY A 153 -3.32 -5.56 16.99
CA GLY A 153 -4.04 -6.08 18.17
C GLY A 153 -5.56 -5.85 18.13
N GLN A 154 -6.04 -4.97 17.25
CA GLN A 154 -7.48 -4.78 17.01
C GLN A 154 -8.08 -5.94 16.19
N VAL A 155 -7.25 -6.64 15.43
CA VAL A 155 -7.69 -7.62 14.42
C VAL A 155 -7.12 -9.03 14.61
N SER A 156 -6.32 -9.26 15.65
CA SER A 156 -6.01 -10.60 16.18
C SER A 156 -5.76 -10.51 17.68
N ASP A 157 -6.16 -11.55 18.41
CA ASP A 157 -5.88 -11.69 19.85
C ASP A 157 -4.43 -12.17 20.11
N ASP A 158 -3.78 -12.77 19.10
CA ASP A 158 -2.35 -13.13 19.15
C ASP A 158 -1.58 -12.25 18.16
N SER A 159 -0.83 -11.29 18.70
CA SER A 159 -0.03 -10.39 17.90
C SER A 159 1.34 -10.11 18.50
N LYS A 160 2.33 -9.92 17.61
CA LYS A 160 3.72 -9.65 17.98
C LYS A 160 4.31 -8.58 17.09
N VAL A 161 5.15 -7.72 17.65
CA VAL A 161 5.84 -6.66 16.92
C VAL A 161 7.34 -6.86 17.06
N TYR A 162 8.07 -6.75 15.94
CA TYR A 162 9.52 -6.64 15.89
C TYR A 162 9.90 -5.33 15.21
N MET A 163 10.86 -4.63 15.79
CA MET A 163 11.44 -3.42 15.21
C MET A 163 12.81 -3.72 14.60
N VAL A 164 13.05 -3.22 13.39
CA VAL A 164 14.29 -3.44 12.63
C VAL A 164 14.83 -2.13 12.06
N GLU A 165 16.15 -2.08 11.93
CA GLU A 165 16.86 -0.90 11.42
C GLU A 165 16.49 -0.59 9.96
N GLY A 166 16.45 0.70 9.63
CA GLY A 166 16.14 1.21 8.30
C GLY A 166 14.82 1.97 8.26
N ASP A 167 14.41 2.26 7.03
CA ASP A 167 13.13 2.87 6.66
C ASP A 167 12.24 1.86 5.93
N HIS A 168 11.06 2.31 5.50
CA HIS A 168 10.06 1.51 4.78
C HIS A 168 10.60 0.77 3.54
N ASP A 169 11.68 1.27 2.92
CA ASP A 169 12.27 0.66 1.73
C ASP A 169 13.47 -0.22 2.09
N THR A 170 14.34 0.26 2.97
CA THR A 170 15.67 -0.30 3.23
C THR A 170 15.65 -1.48 4.20
N PHE A 171 14.65 -1.63 5.07
CA PHE A 171 14.58 -2.74 6.03
C PHE A 171 14.43 -4.13 5.37
N VAL A 172 14.09 -4.17 4.09
CA VAL A 172 13.97 -5.39 3.25
C VAL A 172 15.02 -5.45 2.14
N GLN A 173 15.97 -4.51 2.08
CA GLN A 173 16.97 -4.43 1.01
C GLN A 173 18.39 -4.55 1.57
N GLY A 174 19.32 -5.01 0.73
CA GLY A 174 20.76 -5.02 1.04
C GLY A 174 21.12 -5.66 2.38
N LYS A 175 22.09 -5.05 3.08
CA LYS A 175 22.60 -5.55 4.37
C LYS A 175 21.63 -5.37 5.53
N THR A 176 20.76 -4.36 5.48
CA THR A 176 19.75 -4.05 6.50
C THR A 176 18.63 -5.10 6.55
N SER A 177 18.45 -5.89 5.48
CA SER A 177 17.47 -6.99 5.44
C SER A 177 17.76 -8.18 6.37
N ALA A 178 19.00 -8.35 6.85
CA ALA A 178 19.42 -9.57 7.53
C ALA A 178 18.58 -9.90 8.78
N LYS A 179 18.22 -8.88 9.57
CA LYS A 179 17.38 -9.04 10.77
C LYS A 179 15.95 -9.43 10.40
N THR A 180 15.36 -8.78 9.38
CA THR A 180 14.04 -9.12 8.83
C THR A 180 13.98 -10.57 8.36
N VAL A 181 15.00 -11.01 7.61
CA VAL A 181 15.10 -12.41 7.13
C VAL A 181 15.24 -13.39 8.29
N ALA A 182 16.06 -13.10 9.29
CA ALA A 182 16.23 -13.95 10.47
C ALA A 182 14.89 -14.14 11.23
N ILE A 183 14.14 -13.06 11.43
CA ILE A 183 12.81 -13.11 12.08
C ILE A 183 11.85 -13.98 11.26
N ILE A 184 11.75 -13.77 9.94
CA ILE A 184 10.87 -14.56 9.07
C ILE A 184 11.25 -16.04 9.12
N ASN A 185 12.54 -16.36 9.04
CA ASN A 185 13.03 -17.73 9.09
C ASN A 185 12.70 -18.39 10.44
N GLU A 186 12.88 -17.70 11.56
CA GLU A 186 12.51 -18.22 12.88
C GLU A 186 11.02 -18.52 12.98
N LEU A 187 10.17 -17.61 12.49
CA LEU A 187 8.72 -17.75 12.51
C LEU A 187 8.23 -18.91 11.65
N ILE A 188 8.87 -19.16 10.50
CA ILE A 188 8.55 -20.27 9.59
C ILE A 188 9.12 -21.60 10.11
N LEU A 189 10.36 -21.63 10.61
CA LEU A 189 10.98 -22.87 11.09
C LEU A 189 10.41 -23.32 12.45
N GLY A 190 10.02 -22.38 13.31
CA GLY A 190 9.34 -22.66 14.57
C GLY A 190 8.00 -23.37 14.37
N THR A 191 7.42 -23.32 13.18
CA THR A 191 6.16 -23.99 12.81
C THR A 191 6.30 -25.51 12.64
N HIS A 192 7.50 -26.02 12.35
CA HIS A 192 7.73 -27.46 12.09
C HIS A 192 8.19 -28.25 13.33
N ARG A 193 8.22 -27.62 14.50
CA ARG A 193 8.65 -28.23 15.77
C ARG A 193 7.51 -28.48 16.76
N GLY A 194 6.26 -28.26 16.35
CA GLY A 194 5.05 -28.50 17.14
C GLY A 194 4.35 -29.80 16.74
#